data_AF-A0AAP7A1B6-F1
#
_entry.id   AF-A0AAP7A1B6-F1
#
_cell.length_a   1.000
_cell.length_b   1.000
_cell.length_c   1.000
_cell.angle_alpha   90.00
_cell.angle_beta   90.00
_cell.angle_gamma   90.00
#
_symmetry.space_group_name_H-M   'P 1'
#
loop_
_entity.id
_entity.type
_entity.pdbx_description
1 polymer ?
#
loop_
_entity_poly.entity_id
_entity_poly.type
_entity_poly.pdbx_seq_one_letter_code
_entity_poly.pdbx_strand_id
1 'polypeptide(L)'
;MNEPVRDKGGSLMWDKIKNWFMRNRDKREYGLTLSEQQLLMRDIRTALSEWEMAGIRFDHALGADEVDYAISTLEAAEKRIAMLMKRAKRVNLHALRLGEVL
;
A
#
# COMPACT_ATOMS: atom_id res chain seq x y z
N MET A 1 -10.81 -45.65 -33.40
CA MET A 1 -9.81 -45.10 -32.47
C MET A 1 -10.05 -43.61 -32.34
N ASN A 2 -10.14 -43.16 -31.09
CA ASN A 2 -10.20 -41.78 -30.57
C ASN A 2 -11.51 -40.99 -30.67
N GLU A 3 -12.24 -41.03 -29.55
CA GLU A 3 -13.21 -40.04 -29.09
C GLU A 3 -12.52 -38.69 -28.77
N PRO A 4 -13.16 -37.52 -28.98
CA PRO A 4 -12.71 -36.28 -28.37
C PRO A 4 -13.43 -36.07 -27.02
N VAL A 5 -12.70 -36.35 -25.95
CA VAL A 5 -13.05 -35.96 -24.57
C VAL A 5 -12.55 -34.53 -24.31
N ARG A 6 -13.43 -33.58 -23.94
CA ARG A 6 -13.37 -32.89 -22.63
C ARG A 6 -14.48 -31.85 -22.43
N ASP A 7 -15.19 -32.11 -21.35
CA ASP A 7 -16.12 -31.30 -20.58
C ASP A 7 -15.77 -29.80 -20.46
N LYS A 8 -16.77 -28.93 -20.68
CA LYS A 8 -16.71 -27.46 -20.49
C LYS A 8 -17.19 -27.06 -19.08
N GLY A 9 -16.74 -27.76 -18.04
CA GLY A 9 -17.14 -27.51 -16.64
C GLY A 9 -16.28 -26.50 -15.85
N GLY A 10 -15.32 -25.79 -16.47
CA GLY A 10 -14.25 -25.09 -15.73
C GLY A 10 -14.35 -23.58 -15.54
N SER A 11 -15.23 -22.86 -16.25
CA SER A 11 -15.19 -21.37 -16.23
C SER A 11 -15.88 -20.77 -14.99
N LEU A 12 -17.00 -21.34 -14.56
CA LEU A 12 -17.87 -20.73 -13.54
C LEU A 12 -17.26 -20.71 -12.13
N MET A 13 -16.32 -21.61 -11.83
CA MET A 13 -15.70 -21.69 -10.51
C MET A 13 -14.64 -20.60 -10.31
N TRP A 14 -13.80 -20.37 -11.32
CA TRP A 14 -12.75 -19.34 -11.28
C TRP A 14 -13.33 -17.92 -11.34
N ASP A 15 -14.43 -17.72 -12.06
CA ASP A 15 -15.13 -16.44 -12.10
C ASP A 15 -15.83 -16.13 -10.76
N LYS A 16 -16.37 -17.15 -10.08
CA LYS A 16 -16.91 -16.99 -8.72
C LYS A 16 -15.83 -16.70 -7.69
N ILE A 17 -14.65 -17.32 -7.80
CA ILE A 17 -13.50 -17.07 -6.92
C ILE A 17 -12.96 -15.65 -7.13
N LYS A 18 -12.78 -15.21 -8.38
CA LYS A 18 -12.38 -13.83 -8.70
C LYS A 18 -13.41 -12.83 -8.22
N ASN A 19 -14.69 -13.10 -8.42
CA ASN A 19 -15.76 -12.23 -7.97
C ASN A 19 -15.89 -12.25 -6.44
N TRP A 20 -15.57 -13.34 -5.74
CA TRP A 20 -15.47 -13.39 -4.28
C TRP A 20 -14.26 -12.60 -3.76
N PHE A 21 -13.09 -12.71 -4.38
CA PHE A 21 -11.92 -11.87 -4.08
C PHE A 21 -12.19 -10.37 -4.34
N MET A 22 -12.95 -10.04 -5.39
CA MET A 22 -13.32 -8.67 -5.75
C MET A 22 -14.47 -8.11 -4.89
N ARG A 23 -15.41 -8.96 -4.46
CA ARG A 23 -16.60 -8.59 -3.68
C ARG A 23 -16.35 -8.58 -2.17
N ASN A 24 -15.35 -9.32 -1.68
CA ASN A 24 -14.86 -9.28 -0.30
C ASN A 24 -13.74 -8.23 -0.08
N ARG A 25 -13.45 -7.40 -1.09
CA ARG A 25 -12.77 -6.11 -0.91
C ARG A 25 -13.78 -5.14 -0.30
N ASP A 26 -14.04 -5.41 0.98
CA ASP A 26 -15.16 -4.87 1.73
C ASP A 26 -15.32 -3.35 1.56
N LYS A 27 -16.53 -3.01 1.11
CA LYS A 27 -17.20 -1.74 1.29
C LYS A 27 -17.33 -1.50 2.79
N ARG A 28 -16.48 -0.65 3.36
CA ARG A 28 -16.74 -0.05 4.67
C ARG A 28 -16.53 1.45 4.54
N GLU A 29 -17.62 2.13 4.20
CA GLU A 29 -17.78 3.55 4.44
C GLU A 29 -17.72 3.79 5.95
N TYR A 30 -16.55 4.16 6.43
CA TYR A 30 -16.44 5.19 7.44
C TYR A 30 -15.65 6.30 6.77
N GLY A 31 -16.34 7.36 6.38
CA GLY A 31 -15.67 8.62 6.07
C GLY A 31 -14.91 9.03 7.32
N LEU A 32 -13.59 9.16 7.23
CA LEU A 32 -12.81 9.75 8.30
C LEU A 32 -13.31 11.17 8.55
N THR A 33 -13.44 11.53 9.82
CA THR A 33 -13.62 12.93 10.21
C THR A 33 -12.47 13.78 9.65
N LEU A 34 -12.69 15.09 9.50
CA LEU A 34 -11.65 15.99 9.00
C LEU A 34 -10.34 15.87 9.80
N SER A 35 -10.43 15.68 11.12
CA SER A 35 -9.25 15.53 11.98
C SER A 35 -8.50 14.22 11.70
N GLU A 36 -9.21 13.11 11.47
CA GLU A 36 -8.59 11.83 11.11
C GLU A 36 -7.96 11.86 9.72
N GLN A 37 -8.55 12.61 8.77
CA GLN A 37 -7.93 12.88 7.47
C GLN A 37 -6.64 13.68 7.62
N GLN A 38 -6.64 14.72 8.44
CA GLN A 38 -5.46 15.52 8.74
C GLN A 38 -4.36 14.70 9.44
N LEU A 39 -4.76 13.84 10.39
CA LEU A 39 -3.84 12.94 11.07
C LEU A 39 -3.22 11.95 10.08
N LEU A 40 -4.02 11.34 9.21
CA LEU A 40 -3.54 10.45 8.16
C LEU A 40 -2.55 11.15 7.22
N MET A 41 -2.85 12.39 6.83
CA MET A 41 -1.96 13.23 6.02
C MET A 41 -0.65 13.52 6.71
N ARG A 42 -0.70 13.92 7.98
CA ARG A 42 0.48 14.16 8.81
C ARG A 42 1.33 12.89 8.90
N ASP A 43 0.71 11.76 9.17
CA ASP A 43 1.41 10.47 9.31
C ASP A 43 2.06 10.04 7.99
N ILE A 44 1.44 10.31 6.84
CA ILE A 44 2.04 10.09 5.51
C ILE A 44 3.28 10.97 5.32
N ARG A 45 3.19 12.26 5.64
CA ARG A 45 4.34 13.19 5.54
C ARG A 45 5.48 12.79 6.47
N THR A 46 5.17 12.41 7.70
CA THR A 46 6.17 11.93 8.65
C THR A 46 6.86 10.68 8.12
N ALA A 47 6.12 9.71 7.59
CA ALA A 47 6.73 8.50 7.04
C ALA A 47 7.62 8.78 5.80
N LEU A 48 7.24 9.75 4.96
CA LEU A 48 8.06 10.20 3.83
C LEU A 48 9.35 10.90 4.30
N SER A 49 9.26 11.74 5.32
CA SER A 49 10.44 12.39 5.92
C SER A 49 11.37 11.36 6.60
N GLU A 50 10.82 10.34 7.26
CA GLU A 50 11.58 9.20 7.80
C GLU A 50 12.33 8.47 6.69
N TRP A 51 11.69 8.23 5.55
CA TRP A 51 12.30 7.61 4.37
C TRP A 51 13.44 8.46 3.79
N GLU A 52 13.23 9.76 3.62
CA GLU A 52 14.27 10.68 3.12
C GLU A 52 15.47 10.74 4.08
N MET A 53 15.23 10.86 5.39
CA MET A 53 16.31 10.83 6.38
C MET A 53 17.08 9.51 6.39
N ALA A 54 16.40 8.38 6.18
CA ALA A 54 17.06 7.08 6.07
C ALA A 54 17.93 6.99 4.81
N GLY A 55 17.49 7.58 3.70
CA GLY A 55 18.30 7.72 2.47
C GLY A 55 19.56 8.54 2.72
N ILE A 56 19.44 9.70 3.36
CA ILE A 56 20.60 10.53 3.75
C ILE A 56 21.57 9.74 4.65
N ARG A 57 21.04 8.99 5.63
CA ARG A 57 21.87 8.13 6.49
C ARG A 57 22.60 7.05 5.70
N PHE A 58 21.94 6.46 4.71
CA PHE A 58 22.55 5.48 3.82
C PHE A 58 23.70 6.10 3.02
N ASP A 59 23.49 7.28 2.44
CA ASP A 59 24.50 7.98 1.64
C ASP A 59 25.74 8.38 2.46
N HIS A 60 25.57 8.63 3.76
CA HIS A 60 26.65 9.00 4.68
C HIS A 60 27.20 7.85 5.53
N ALA A 61 26.68 6.63 5.38
CA ALA A 61 27.12 5.48 6.16
C ALA A 61 28.57 5.11 5.79
N LEU A 62 29.41 4.95 6.82
CA LEU A 62 30.83 4.60 6.66
C LEU A 62 31.11 3.14 7.01
N GLY A 63 30.25 2.53 7.83
CA GLY A 63 30.37 1.14 8.28
C GLY A 63 29.22 0.25 7.82
N ALA A 64 29.49 -1.06 7.76
CA ALA A 64 28.49 -2.07 7.40
C ALA A 64 27.25 -2.02 8.30
N ASP A 65 27.44 -1.85 9.62
CA ASP A 65 26.32 -1.76 10.58
C ASP A 65 25.45 -0.52 10.34
N GLU A 66 26.05 0.60 9.92
CA GLU A 66 25.33 1.84 9.60
C GLU A 66 24.53 1.70 8.30
N VAL A 67 25.11 1.02 7.31
CA VAL A 67 24.44 0.66 6.06
C VAL A 67 23.24 -0.25 6.32
N ASP A 68 23.41 -1.31 7.11
CA ASP A 68 22.34 -2.25 7.47
C ASP A 68 21.21 -1.56 8.24
N TYR A 69 21.56 -0.67 9.16
CA TYR A 69 20.59 0.14 9.88
C TYR A 69 19.80 1.07 8.94
N ALA A 70 20.48 1.73 8.00
CA ALA A 70 19.83 2.63 7.06
C ALA A 70 18.88 1.87 6.11
N ILE A 71 19.29 0.71 5.59
CA ILE A 71 18.44 -0.15 4.75
C ILE A 71 17.21 -0.62 5.52
N SER A 72 17.39 -1.15 6.73
CA SER A 72 16.28 -1.61 7.56
C SER A 72 15.27 -0.49 7.84
N THR A 73 15.77 0.72 8.08
CA THR A 73 14.93 1.90 8.30
C THR A 73 14.18 2.32 7.03
N LEU A 74 14.84 2.31 5.86
CA LEU A 74 14.21 2.56 4.56
C LEU A 74 13.06 1.58 4.31
N GLU A 75 13.30 0.27 4.45
CA GLU A 75 12.27 -0.74 4.25
C GLU A 75 11.07 -0.56 5.19
N ALA A 76 11.33 -0.23 6.45
CA ALA A 76 10.28 0.00 7.44
C ALA A 76 9.43 1.23 7.06
N ALA A 77 10.08 2.31 6.64
CA ALA A 77 9.41 3.53 6.18
C ALA A 77 8.57 3.25 4.91
N GLU A 78 9.10 2.52 3.93
CA GLU A 78 8.36 2.14 2.72
C GLU A 78 7.12 1.30 3.01
N LYS A 79 7.27 0.27 3.88
CA LYS A 79 6.15 -0.55 4.34
C LYS A 79 5.09 0.32 5.02
N ARG A 80 5.49 1.28 5.84
CA ARG A 80 4.61 2.23 6.52
C ARG A 80 3.87 3.13 5.52
N ILE A 81 4.58 3.74 4.58
CA ILE A 81 4.01 4.57 3.51
C ILE A 81 2.98 3.76 2.71
N ALA A 82 3.33 2.54 2.28
CA ALA A 82 2.43 1.69 1.52
C ALA A 82 1.14 1.37 2.29
N MET A 83 1.22 1.11 3.61
CA MET A 83 0.04 0.90 4.45
C MET A 83 -0.83 2.16 4.58
N LEU A 84 -0.20 3.33 4.79
CA LEU A 84 -0.90 4.61 4.90
C LEU A 84 -1.56 5.01 3.58
N MET A 85 -0.90 4.80 2.45
CA MET A 85 -1.45 5.03 1.11
C MET A 85 -2.65 4.10 0.82
N LYS A 86 -2.57 2.82 1.22
CA LYS A 86 -3.73 1.90 1.17
C LYS A 86 -4.88 2.37 2.06
N ARG A 87 -4.60 2.98 3.21
CA ARG A 87 -5.63 3.60 4.07
C ARG A 87 -6.25 4.84 3.41
N ALA A 88 -5.42 5.74 2.87
CA ALA A 88 -5.87 6.94 2.16
C ALA A 88 -6.79 6.61 0.97
N LYS A 89 -6.42 5.62 0.15
CA LYS A 89 -7.25 5.12 -0.96
C LYS A 89 -8.60 4.55 -0.49
N ARG A 90 -8.62 3.86 0.67
CA ARG A 90 -9.86 3.28 1.22
C ARG A 90 -10.85 4.33 1.72
N VAL A 91 -10.34 5.47 2.20
CA VAL A 91 -11.16 6.56 2.75
C VAL A 91 -11.43 7.67 1.73
N ASN A 92 -11.16 7.40 0.45
CA ASN A 92 -11.30 8.30 -0.68
C ASN A 92 -10.60 9.66 -0.49
N LEU A 93 -9.45 9.67 0.20
CA LEU A 93 -8.57 10.82 0.23
C LEU A 93 -7.92 10.92 -1.17
N HIS A 94 -8.58 11.61 -2.09
CA HIS A 94 -8.08 11.75 -3.46
C HIS A 94 -6.70 12.40 -3.48
N ALA A 95 -5.84 11.91 -4.39
CA ALA A 95 -4.49 12.43 -4.62
C ALA A 95 -4.44 13.93 -4.97
N LEU A 96 -5.55 14.53 -5.41
CA LEU A 96 -5.69 15.97 -5.62
C LEU A 96 -5.39 16.80 -4.35
N ARG A 97 -5.71 16.30 -3.14
CA ARG A 97 -5.28 16.94 -1.88
C ARG A 97 -3.84 16.63 -1.47
N LEU A 98 -3.24 15.57 -2.02
CA LEU A 98 -1.83 15.22 -1.77
C LEU A 98 -0.88 16.13 -2.55
N GLY A 99 -1.28 16.54 -3.76
CA GLY A 99 -0.48 17.36 -4.67
C GLY A 99 -0.59 18.88 -4.48
N GLU A 100 -1.57 19.40 -3.73
CA GLU A 100 -1.72 20.85 -3.50
C GLU A 100 -0.77 21.41 -2.43
N VAL A 101 -0.03 20.55 -1.70
CA VAL A 101 0.80 20.96 -0.56
C VAL A 101 2.14 20.20 -0.50
N LEU A 102 2.68 19.90 -1.67
CA LEU A 102 4.10 19.60 -1.91
C LEU A 102 4.63 20.64 -2.90
#